data_AF-A0A562BWH6-F1
#
_entry.id   AF-A0A562BWH6-F1
#
_cell.length_a   1.000
_cell.length_b   1.000
_cell.length_c   1.000
_cell.angle_alpha   90.00
_cell.angle_beta   90.00
_cell.angle_gamma   90.00
#
_symmetry.space_group_name_H-M   'P 1'
#
loop_
_entity.id
_entity.type
_entity.pdbx_description
1 polymer ?
#
loop_
_entity_poly.entity_id
_entity_poly.type
_entity_poly.pdbx_seq_one_letter_code
_entity_poly.pdbx_strand_id
1 'polypeptide(L)' 'MPKLILHALQVNINGGRLPEAERNGRRYLKIPIGVFPTATWE' A
#
# COMPACT_ATOMS: atom_id res chain seq x y z
N MET A 1 -9.56 5.66 -9.31
CA MET A 1 -9.21 5.75 -7.87
C MET A 1 -8.16 6.83 -7.66
N PRO A 2 -8.09 7.54 -6.51
CA PRO A 2 -6.99 8.47 -6.24
C PRO A 2 -5.64 7.76 -6.22
N LYS A 3 -4.64 8.33 -6.90
CA LYS A 3 -3.34 7.68 -7.19
C LYS A 3 -2.63 7.08 -5.96
N LEU A 4 -2.72 7.74 -4.81
CA LEU A 4 -1.99 7.34 -3.59
C LEU A 4 -2.88 6.70 -2.52
N ILE A 5 -4.17 6.44 -2.77
CA ILE A 5 -5.09 6.04 -1.70
C ILE A 5 -4.65 4.75 -0.99
N LEU A 6 -4.22 3.73 -1.72
CA LEU A 6 -3.75 2.46 -1.14
C LEU A 6 -2.40 2.59 -0.43
N HIS A 7 -1.55 3.53 -0.85
CA HIS A 7 -0.28 3.81 -0.20
C HIS A 7 -0.52 4.53 1.14
N ALA A 8 -1.34 5.58 1.11
CA ALA A 8 -1.67 6.40 2.27
C ALA A 8 -2.40 5.58 3.33
N LEU A 9 -3.39 4.75 2.95
CA LEU A 9 -4.10 3.91 3.91
C LEU A 9 -3.16 2.97 4.66
N GLN A 10 -2.23 2.30 3.98
CA GLN A 10 -1.30 1.36 4.64
C GLN A 10 -0.38 2.02 5.66
N VAL A 11 -0.03 3.29 5.47
CA VAL A 11 0.88 4.02 6.37
C VAL A 11 0.10 4.78 7.46
N ASN A 12 -0.98 5.46 7.08
CA ASN A 12 -1.70 6.38 7.96
C ASN A 12 -2.50 5.64 9.03
N ILE A 13 -3.07 4.47 8.73
CA ILE A 13 -3.76 3.65 9.75
C ILE A 13 -2.79 3.18 10.84
N ASN A 14 -1.49 3.10 10.53
CA ASN A 14 -0.44 2.78 11.49
C ASN A 14 0.23 4.04 12.08
N GLY A 15 -0.47 5.17 12.08
CA GLY A 15 0.03 6.43 12.64
C GLY A 15 1.29 6.95 11.95
N GLY A 16 1.42 6.74 10.64
CA GLY A 16 2.57 7.18 9.86
C GLY A 16 3.75 6.19 9.83
N ARG A 17 3.67 5.07 10.56
CA ARG A 17 4.74 4.06 10.57
C ARG A 17 4.65 3.16 9.34
N LEU A 18 5.79 2.98 8.68
CA LEU A 18 5.94 2.01 7.59
C LEU A 18 5.74 0.56 8.07
N PRO A 19 5.35 -0.37 7.19
CA PRO A 19 5.34 -1.80 7.49
C PRO A 19 6.71 -2.30 7.94
N GLU A 20 6.75 -3.37 8.72
CA GLU A 20 7.99 -4.06 9.08
C GLU A 20 8.78 -4.50 7.83
N ALA A 21 10.09 -4.60 7.98
CA ALA A 21 10.94 -5.10 6.91
C ALA A 21 10.73 -6.62 6.77
N GLU A 22 10.69 -7.11 5.53
CA GLU A 22 10.74 -8.53 5.25
C GLU A 22 12.15 -9.09 5.49
N ARG A 23 12.32 -10.42 5.33
CA ARG A 23 13.61 -11.11 5.58
C ARG A 23 14.79 -10.56 4.78
N ASN A 24 14.53 -9.88 3.68
CA ASN A 24 15.54 -9.23 2.84
C ASN A 24 15.92 -7.81 3.30
N GLY A 25 15.41 -7.38 4.46
CA GLY A 25 15.67 -6.06 5.04
C GLY A 25 14.91 -4.90 4.36
N ARG A 26 14.07 -5.18 3.35
CA ARG A 26 13.28 -4.17 2.64
C ARG A 26 11.84 -4.13 3.13
N ARG A 27 11.22 -2.96 3.03
CA ARG A 27 9.81 -2.73 3.38
C ARG A 27 9.00 -2.61 2.09
N TYR A 28 7.81 -3.20 2.07
CA TYR A 28 6.95 -3.22 0.89
C TYR A 28 5.56 -2.73 1.25
N LEU A 29 5.00 -1.88 0.38
CA LEU A 29 3.57 -1.61 0.36
C LEU A 29 2.91 -2.66 -0.53
N LYS A 30 1.81 -3.24 -0.05
CA LYS A 30 1.09 -4.31 -0.76
C LYS A 30 -0.06 -3.70 -1.53
N ILE A 31 -0.12 -3.95 -2.83
CA ILE A 31 -1.22 -3.50 -3.67
C ILE A 31 -1.99 -4.73 -4.16
N PRO A 32 -3.27 -4.88 -3.78
CA PRO A 32 -4.05 -6.05 -4.17
C PRO A 32 -4.45 -5.97 -5.64
N ILE A 33 -4.16 -7.03 -6.38
CA ILE A 33 -4.52 -7.17 -7.80
C ILE A 33 -5.91 -7.79 -7.90
N GLY A 34 -6.80 -7.21 -8.72
CA GLY A 34 -8.14 -7.77 -9.00
C GLY A 34 -9.19 -7.57 -7.89
N VAL A 35 -8.83 -6.96 -6.76
CA VAL A 35 -9.77 -6.71 -5.64
C VAL A 35 -10.62 -5.46 -5.84
N PHE A 36 -10.11 -4.49 -6.62
CA PHE A 36 -10.79 -3.22 -6.88
C PHE A 36 -11.16 -3.10 -8.36
N PRO A 37 -12.44 -3.32 -8.74
CA PRO A 37 -12.87 -3.37 -10.15
C PRO A 37 -12.67 -2.06 -10.92
N THR A 38 -12.58 -0.93 -10.20
CA THR A 38 -12.44 0.42 -10.75
C THR A 38 -11.09 1.05 -10.43
N ALA A 39 -10.11 0.24 -10.01
CA ALA A 39 -8.74 0.72 -9.85
C ALA A 39 -8.14 1.03 -11.24
N THR A 40 -7.85 2.31 -11.45
CA THR A 40 -7.02 2.79 -12.55
C THR A 40 -5.56 2.59 -12.15
N TRP A 41 -4.80 1.85 -12.95
CA TRP A 41 -3.40 1.49 -12.68
C TRP A 41 -2.38 2.43 -13.35
N GLU A 42 -2.87 3.53 -13.92
CA GLU A 42 -2.10 4.56 -14.64
C GLU A 42 -1.80 5.80 -13.76
#